data_AF-A0A929G3R5-F1
#
_entry.id   AF-A0A929G3R5-F1
#
_cell.length_a   1.000
_cell.length_b   1.000
_cell.length_c   1.000
_cell.angle_alpha   90.00
_cell.angle_beta   90.00
_cell.angle_gamma   90.00
#
_symmetry.space_group_name_H-M   'P 1'
#
loop_
_entity.id
_entity.type
_entity.pdbx_description
1 polymer ?
#
loop_
_entity_poly.entity_id
_entity_poly.type
_entity_poly.pdbx_seq_one_letter_code
_entity_poly.pdbx_strand_id
1 'polypeptide(L)'
;MTNLDKLNKLASNSSKWKDEAQKRKENRAWQKHSQKIAIKVLKALREKGIKQKQLAEMIGVSAQQINKIVKGNENLTLMTIAKLENALNIELLFTKNESVIFQKEYIPQPVYFNVYNKPKTVSQKTFKYEKKREIYSKNMICGKVG
;
A
#
# COMPACT_ATOMS: atom_id res chain seq x y z
N MET A 1 -1.17 -63.98 -9.42
CA MET A 1 -0.69 -62.59 -9.43
C MET A 1 0.72 -62.57 -8.88
N THR A 2 1.69 -62.20 -9.72
CA THR A 2 3.11 -62.12 -9.32
C THR A 2 3.34 -60.89 -8.44
N ASN A 3 4.42 -60.90 -7.65
CA ASN A 3 4.81 -59.72 -6.86
C ASN A 3 5.08 -58.49 -7.75
N LEU A 4 5.46 -58.72 -9.01
CA LEU A 4 5.67 -57.68 -10.01
C LEU A 4 4.35 -56.97 -10.39
N ASP A 5 3.25 -57.71 -10.54
CA ASP A 5 1.93 -57.14 -10.84
C ASP A 5 1.41 -56.25 -9.70
N LYS A 6 1.67 -56.67 -8.45
CA LYS A 6 1.31 -55.89 -7.25
C LYS A 6 2.11 -54.59 -7.16
N LEU A 7 3.41 -54.66 -7.47
CA LEU A 7 4.31 -53.50 -7.42
C LEU A 7 3.95 -52.47 -8.51
N ASN A 8 3.67 -52.93 -9.73
CA ASN A 8 3.23 -52.08 -10.83
C ASN A 8 1.86 -51.42 -10.55
N LYS A 9 0.91 -52.13 -9.93
CA LYS A 9 -0.38 -51.55 -9.54
C LYS A 9 -0.24 -50.43 -8.51
N LEU A 10 0.68 -50.56 -7.55
CA LEU A 10 1.00 -49.52 -6.57
C LEU A 10 1.72 -48.33 -7.21
N ALA A 11 2.63 -48.57 -8.16
CA ALA A 11 3.37 -47.54 -8.86
C ALA A 11 2.53 -46.76 -9.90
N SER A 12 1.53 -47.40 -10.52
CA SER A 12 0.67 -46.78 -11.55
C SER A 12 -0.31 -45.75 -10.97
N ASN A 13 -0.59 -45.82 -9.66
CA ASN A 13 -1.25 -44.73 -8.94
C ASN A 13 -0.26 -43.57 -8.80
N SER A 14 -0.04 -42.85 -9.90
CA SER A 14 0.74 -41.61 -9.92
C SER A 14 0.28 -40.75 -8.77
N SER A 15 1.18 -40.65 -7.81
CA SER A 15 0.91 -40.22 -6.46
C SER A 15 0.31 -38.83 -6.44
N LYS A 16 -0.85 -38.67 -5.77
CA LYS A 16 -1.56 -37.40 -5.53
C LYS A 16 -0.65 -36.21 -5.23
N TRP A 17 0.50 -36.44 -4.58
CA TRP A 17 1.50 -35.40 -4.29
C TRP A 17 2.05 -34.69 -5.54
N LYS A 18 2.19 -35.38 -6.68
CA LYS A 18 2.66 -34.78 -7.95
C LYS A 18 1.64 -33.78 -8.47
N ASP A 19 0.36 -34.17 -8.51
CA ASP A 19 -0.74 -33.31 -8.97
C ASP A 19 -0.91 -32.11 -8.04
N GLU A 20 -0.80 -32.31 -6.73
CA GLU A 20 -0.87 -31.21 -5.77
C GLU A 20 0.34 -30.26 -5.88
N ALA A 21 1.55 -30.80 -6.10
CA ALA A 21 2.74 -29.98 -6.30
C ALA A 21 2.62 -29.11 -7.56
N GLN A 22 2.10 -29.69 -8.64
CA GLN A 22 1.83 -28.98 -9.89
C GLN A 22 0.78 -27.87 -9.69
N LYS A 23 -0.34 -28.19 -9.03
CA LYS A 23 -1.37 -27.20 -8.67
C LYS A 23 -0.81 -26.07 -7.81
N ARG A 24 0.05 -26.35 -6.82
CA ARG A 24 0.70 -25.31 -6.00
C ARG A 24 1.58 -24.40 -6.84
N LYS A 25 2.28 -24.95 -7.84
CA LYS A 25 3.14 -24.18 -8.74
C LYS A 25 2.33 -23.24 -9.64
N GLU A 26 1.27 -23.76 -10.25
CA GLU A 26 0.36 -23.00 -11.13
C GLU A 26 -0.36 -21.88 -10.36
N ASN A 27 -0.79 -22.19 -9.13
CA ASN A 27 -1.60 -21.29 -8.31
C ASN A 27 -0.80 -20.29 -7.46
N ARG A 28 0.53 -20.31 -7.56
CA ARG A 28 1.42 -19.57 -6.67
C ARG A 28 1.15 -18.06 -6.66
N ALA A 29 0.87 -17.48 -7.83
CA ALA A 29 0.64 -16.05 -7.96
C ALA A 29 -0.63 -15.60 -7.22
N TRP A 30 -1.79 -16.18 -7.55
CA TRP A 30 -3.05 -15.80 -6.90
C TRP A 30 -3.06 -16.17 -5.41
N GLN A 31 -2.43 -17.29 -5.01
CA GLN A 31 -2.34 -17.66 -3.60
C GLN A 31 -1.53 -16.62 -2.81
N LYS A 32 -0.43 -16.10 -3.39
CA LYS A 32 0.33 -14.98 -2.81
C LYS A 32 -0.54 -13.73 -2.67
N HIS A 33 -1.40 -13.42 -3.63
CA HIS A 33 -2.34 -12.29 -3.52
C HIS A 33 -3.37 -12.52 -2.41
N SER A 34 -3.98 -13.71 -2.33
CA SER A 34 -4.95 -14.05 -1.29
C SER A 34 -4.33 -13.97 0.12
N GLN A 35 -3.10 -14.48 0.30
CA GLN A 35 -2.37 -14.37 1.57
C GLN A 35 -2.05 -12.91 1.95
N LYS A 36 -1.69 -12.05 0.99
CA LYS A 36 -1.48 -10.62 1.27
C LYS A 36 -2.76 -9.96 1.78
N ILE A 37 -3.90 -10.27 1.16
CA ILE A 37 -5.21 -9.79 1.61
C ILE A 37 -5.49 -10.31 3.02
N ALA A 38 -5.27 -11.60 3.28
CA ALA A 38 -5.47 -12.21 4.59
C ALA A 38 -4.68 -11.50 5.70
N ILE A 39 -3.40 -11.19 5.47
CA ILE A 39 -2.55 -10.47 6.41
C ILE A 39 -3.11 -9.08 6.72
N LYS A 40 -3.54 -8.33 5.70
CA LYS A 40 -4.15 -7.00 5.88
C LYS A 40 -5.44 -7.07 6.68
N VAL A 41 -6.33 -8.01 6.35
CA VAL A 41 -7.59 -8.22 7.08
C VAL A 41 -7.32 -8.56 8.54
N LEU A 42 -6.42 -9.51 8.81
CA LEU A 42 -6.04 -9.90 10.18
C LEU A 42 -5.44 -8.74 10.97
N LYS A 43 -4.62 -7.90 10.33
CA LYS A 43 -4.07 -6.69 10.93
C LYS A 43 -5.19 -5.71 11.31
N ALA A 44 -6.10 -5.41 10.38
CA ALA A 44 -7.21 -4.50 10.61
C ALA A 44 -8.16 -5.00 11.71
N LEU A 45 -8.45 -6.30 11.76
CA LEU A 45 -9.24 -6.91 12.82
C LEU A 45 -8.61 -6.70 14.20
N ARG A 46 -7.29 -6.89 14.31
CA ARG A 46 -6.55 -6.69 15.57
C ARG A 46 -6.56 -5.23 16.01
N GLU A 47 -6.31 -4.30 15.08
CA GLU A 47 -6.27 -2.87 15.35
C GLU A 47 -7.64 -2.32 15.79
N LYS A 48 -8.72 -2.90 15.28
CA LYS A 48 -10.10 -2.48 15.59
C LYS A 48 -10.76 -3.30 16.71
N GLY A 49 -10.10 -4.34 17.23
CA GLY A 49 -10.68 -5.24 18.22
C GLY A 49 -11.89 -6.05 17.71
N ILE A 50 -12.00 -6.24 16.39
CA ILE A 50 -13.13 -6.95 15.76
C ILE A 50 -12.81 -8.45 15.68
N LYS A 51 -13.75 -9.31 16.11
CA LYS A 51 -13.64 -10.76 15.94
C LYS A 51 -14.06 -11.18 14.53
N GLN A 52 -13.51 -12.29 14.02
CA GLN A 52 -13.85 -12.82 12.70
C GLN A 52 -15.35 -13.12 12.51
N LYS A 53 -16.02 -13.58 13.58
CA LYS A 53 -17.48 -13.79 13.57
C LYS A 53 -18.25 -12.49 13.34
N GLN A 54 -17.84 -11.41 14.00
CA GLN A 54 -18.46 -10.10 13.84
C GLN A 54 -18.24 -9.58 12.41
N LEU A 55 -17.05 -9.76 11.85
CA LEU A 55 -16.80 -9.42 10.44
C LEU A 55 -17.73 -10.19 9.50
N ALA A 56 -17.95 -11.48 9.75
CA ALA A 56 -18.87 -12.30 8.96
C ALA A 56 -20.29 -11.73 8.96
N GLU A 57 -20.78 -11.31 10.14
CA GLU A 57 -22.07 -10.66 10.33
C GLU A 57 -22.11 -9.30 9.62
N MET A 58 -21.07 -8.47 9.75
CA MET A 58 -20.98 -7.14 9.14
C MET A 58 -21.09 -7.16 7.61
N ILE A 59 -20.49 -8.16 6.95
CA ILE A 59 -20.51 -8.25 5.47
C ILE A 59 -21.53 -9.26 4.92
N GLY A 60 -22.30 -9.90 5.81
CA GLY A 60 -23.35 -10.85 5.47
C GLY A 60 -22.84 -12.12 4.80
N VAL A 61 -21.76 -12.72 5.32
CA VAL A 61 -21.19 -13.98 4.83
C VAL A 61 -21.05 -15.01 5.95
N SER A 62 -20.78 -16.27 5.60
CA SER A 62 -20.55 -17.30 6.61
C SER A 62 -19.22 -17.12 7.35
N ALA A 63 -19.18 -17.48 8.63
CA ALA A 63 -17.93 -17.52 9.39
C ALA A 63 -16.90 -18.49 8.76
N GLN A 64 -17.37 -19.55 8.08
CA GLN A 64 -16.51 -20.46 7.34
C GLN A 64 -15.80 -19.74 6.17
N GLN A 65 -16.51 -18.87 5.46
CA GLN A 65 -15.91 -18.08 4.38
C GLN A 65 -14.85 -17.13 4.94
N ILE A 66 -15.14 -16.39 6.03
CA ILE A 66 -14.13 -15.55 6.69
C ILE A 66 -12.91 -16.38 7.10
N ASN A 67 -13.10 -17.58 7.67
CA ASN A 67 -12.00 -18.47 8.03
C ASN A 67 -11.10 -18.85 6.84
N LYS A 68 -11.68 -19.09 5.65
CA LYS A 68 -10.89 -19.37 4.44
C LYS A 68 -10.14 -18.13 3.96
N ILE A 69 -10.77 -16.96 4.04
CA ILE A 69 -10.19 -15.67 3.67
C ILE A 69 -8.96 -15.36 4.53
N VAL A 70 -9.07 -15.44 5.86
CA VAL A 70 -7.94 -15.15 6.76
C VAL A 70 -6.83 -16.20 6.70
N LYS A 71 -7.10 -17.39 6.15
CA LYS A 71 -6.08 -18.40 5.83
C LYS A 71 -5.41 -18.15 4.48
N GLY A 72 -5.90 -17.22 3.66
CA GLY A 72 -5.38 -16.93 2.33
C GLY A 72 -5.63 -18.06 1.32
N ASN A 73 -6.66 -18.88 1.55
CA ASN A 73 -7.02 -20.03 0.71
C ASN A 73 -8.35 -19.83 -0.02
N GLU A 74 -8.87 -18.60 -0.05
CA GLU A 74 -10.11 -18.25 -0.74
C GLU A 74 -9.79 -17.50 -2.03
N ASN A 75 -10.49 -17.86 -3.11
CA ASN A 75 -10.56 -17.04 -4.31
C ASN A 75 -11.67 -15.99 -4.14
N LEU A 76 -11.27 -14.81 -3.68
CA LEU A 76 -12.18 -13.71 -3.36
C LEU A 76 -12.78 -13.10 -4.62
N THR A 77 -14.09 -12.86 -4.62
CA THR A 77 -14.73 -12.01 -5.65
C THR A 77 -14.40 -10.54 -5.38
N LEU A 78 -14.42 -9.71 -6.42
CA LEU A 78 -14.27 -8.25 -6.27
C LEU A 78 -15.33 -7.66 -5.33
N MET A 79 -16.56 -8.18 -5.39
CA MET A 79 -17.64 -7.79 -4.47
C MET A 79 -17.28 -8.08 -3.01
N THR A 80 -16.70 -9.24 -2.72
CA THR A 80 -16.26 -9.60 -1.36
C THR A 80 -15.12 -8.69 -0.90
N ILE A 81 -14.19 -8.35 -1.79
CA ILE A 81 -13.08 -7.43 -1.48
C ILE A 81 -13.65 -6.05 -1.12
N ALA A 82 -14.53 -5.48 -1.94
CA ALA A 82 -15.15 -4.19 -1.67
C ALA A 82 -15.93 -4.18 -0.34
N LYS A 83 -16.66 -5.27 -0.02
CA LYS A 83 -17.33 -5.42 1.28
C LYS A 83 -16.34 -5.40 2.45
N LEU A 84 -15.19 -6.07 2.32
CA LEU A 84 -14.14 -6.07 3.34
C LEU A 84 -13.51 -4.68 3.50
N GLU A 85 -13.21 -4.01 2.39
CA GLU A 85 -12.66 -2.64 2.38
C GLU A 85 -13.60 -1.66 3.10
N ASN A 86 -14.90 -1.72 2.80
CA ASN A 86 -15.91 -0.87 3.44
C ASN A 86 -16.10 -1.19 4.92
N ALA A 87 -16.25 -2.47 5.27
CA ALA A 87 -16.50 -2.89 6.65
C ALA A 87 -15.32 -2.62 7.58
N LEU A 88 -14.10 -2.73 7.06
CA LEU A 88 -12.87 -2.51 7.83
C LEU A 88 -12.27 -1.12 7.59
N ASN A 89 -12.79 -0.32 6.67
CA ASN A 89 -12.20 0.95 6.24
C ASN A 89 -10.69 0.82 5.92
N ILE A 90 -10.36 -0.08 5.00
CA ILE A 90 -8.99 -0.37 4.54
C ILE A 90 -8.96 -0.49 3.02
N GLU A 91 -7.78 -0.38 2.42
CA GLU A 91 -7.53 -0.67 1.01
C GLU A 91 -6.85 -2.03 0.86
N LEU A 92 -7.43 -2.94 0.07
CA LEU A 92 -6.92 -4.29 -0.17
C LEU A 92 -6.22 -4.41 -1.51
N LEU A 93 -6.77 -3.84 -2.57
CA LEU A 93 -6.18 -3.83 -3.90
C LEU A 93 -5.18 -2.69 -4.04
N PHE A 94 -4.05 -2.94 -4.70
CA PHE A 94 -3.09 -1.89 -5.04
C PHE A 94 -2.75 -1.99 -6.53
N THR A 95 -2.96 -0.91 -7.27
CA THR A 95 -2.39 -0.74 -8.59
C THR A 95 -0.99 -0.14 -8.43
N LYS A 96 -0.04 -0.59 -9.27
CA LYS A 96 1.22 0.13 -9.37
C LYS A 96 0.89 1.46 -10.04
N ASN A 97 0.97 2.56 -9.30
CA ASN A 97 0.92 3.87 -9.94
C ASN A 97 2.15 3.96 -10.85
N GLU A 98 1.93 4.04 -12.16
CA GLU A 98 2.97 4.47 -13.07
C GLU A 98 3.35 5.89 -12.67
N SER A 99 4.57 6.05 -12.17
CA SER A 99 5.12 7.37 -11.95
C SER A 99 5.15 8.08 -13.30
N VAL A 100 4.27 9.07 -13.48
CA VAL A 100 4.39 10.00 -14.61
C VAL A 100 5.76 10.67 -14.43
N ILE A 101 6.71 10.33 -15.30
CA ILE A 101 8.01 10.98 -15.34
C ILE A 101 7.74 12.39 -15.87
N PHE A 102 7.50 13.34 -14.96
CA PHE A 102 7.50 14.75 -15.30
C PHE A 102 8.94 15.11 -15.70
N GLN A 103 9.17 15.26 -17.00
CA GLN A 103 10.41 15.85 -17.51
C GLN A 103 10.49 17.26 -16.93
N LYS A 104 11.35 17.46 -15.92
CA LYS A 104 11.72 18.80 -15.46
C LYS A 104 12.47 19.45 -16.60
N GLU A 105 11.82 20.34 -17.32
CA GLU A 105 12.52 21.27 -18.21
C GLU A 105 13.37 22.19 -17.32
N TYR A 106 14.69 22.04 -17.43
CA TYR A 106 15.66 22.76 -16.62
C TYR A 106 15.69 24.22 -17.07
N ILE A 107 15.12 25.12 -16.27
CA ILE A 107 15.32 26.56 -16.45
C ILE A 107 16.69 26.89 -15.83
N PRO A 108 17.74 27.21 -16.61
CA PRO A 108 19.03 27.57 -16.03
C PRO A 108 18.86 28.80 -15.14
N GLN A 109 19.27 28.67 -13.87
CA GLN A 109 19.31 29.79 -12.94
C GLN A 109 20.35 30.79 -13.44
N PRO A 110 20.05 32.10 -13.58
CA PRO A 110 21.04 33.07 -14.01
C PRO A 110 22.20 33.09 -13.00
N VAL A 111 23.39 32.72 -13.46
CA VAL A 111 24.62 32.82 -12.67
C VAL A 111 25.00 34.29 -12.62
N TYR A 112 24.69 34.96 -11.51
CA TYR A 112 25.17 36.31 -11.27
C TYR A 112 26.67 36.26 -10.96
N PHE A 113 27.51 36.68 -11.91
CA PHE A 113 28.92 36.98 -11.65
C PHE A 113 28.99 38.13 -10.63
N ASN A 114 29.49 37.84 -9.43
CA ASN A 114 29.76 38.86 -8.42
C ASN A 114 30.95 39.72 -8.85
N VAL A 115 30.68 40.85 -9.51
CA VAL A 115 31.64 41.93 -9.73
C VAL A 115 31.71 42.79 -8.46
N TYR A 116 32.38 42.29 -7.41
CA TYR A 116 32.67 43.09 -6.21
C TYR A 116 34.11 42.86 -5.72
N ASN A 117 35.07 43.50 -6.39
CA ASN A 117 36.20 44.07 -5.68
C ASN A 117 35.84 45.52 -5.32
N LYS A 118 35.48 45.78 -4.05
CA LYS A 118 35.37 47.13 -3.48
C LYS A 118 36.72 47.54 -2.90
N PRO A 119 37.05 48.84 -2.94
CA PRO A 119 37.33 49.48 -1.66
C PRO A 119 36.38 50.64 -1.35
N LYS A 120 36.34 50.93 -0.04
CA LYS A 120 35.33 51.68 0.72
C LYS A 120 35.46 53.19 0.55
N THR A 121 34.34 53.90 0.49
CA THR A 121 34.24 55.27 1.04
C THR A 121 32.92 55.44 1.79
N VAL A 122 33.06 56.00 2.98
CA VAL A 122 32.10 56.25 4.04
C VAL A 122 30.98 57.19 3.56
N SER A 123 29.72 56.88 3.89
CA SER A 123 28.73 57.84 4.44
C SER A 123 27.28 57.31 4.29
N GLN A 124 26.71 56.98 5.44
CA GLN A 124 25.32 57.19 5.84
C GLN A 124 24.18 56.29 5.29
N LYS A 125 23.44 55.77 6.29
CA LYS A 125 22.02 55.36 6.31
C LYS A 125 21.69 53.88 6.07
N THR A 126 22.02 53.13 7.12
CA THR A 126 21.15 52.12 7.73
C THR A 126 19.73 52.66 7.97
N PHE A 127 18.83 52.60 6.97
CA PHE A 127 17.40 52.85 7.18
C PHE A 127 16.54 52.37 6.00
N LYS A 128 16.36 51.04 5.81
CA LYS A 128 15.22 50.56 4.98
C LYS A 128 14.81 49.09 5.08
N TYR A 129 15.58 48.20 5.70
CA TYR A 129 15.30 46.75 5.59
C TYR A 129 14.60 46.11 6.80
N GLU A 130 14.52 46.78 7.94
CA GLU A 130 13.78 46.27 9.12
C GLU A 130 12.27 46.53 9.06
N LYS A 131 11.82 47.57 8.35
CA LYS A 131 10.40 47.96 8.32
C LYS A 131 9.50 47.08 7.43
N LYS A 132 10.05 46.16 6.63
CA LYS A 132 9.26 45.29 5.73
C LYS A 132 8.94 43.92 6.35
N ARG A 133 9.63 43.49 7.41
CA ARG A 133 9.32 42.22 8.12
C ARG A 133 8.18 42.37 9.14
N GLU A 134 7.97 43.56 9.71
CA GLU A 134 6.85 43.82 10.63
C GLU A 134 5.46 43.80 9.96
N ILE A 135 5.38 44.13 8.67
CA ILE A 135 4.09 44.14 7.93
C ILE A 135 3.59 42.71 7.64
N TYR A 136 4.49 41.77 7.34
CA TYR A 136 4.11 40.39 7.01
C TYR A 136 3.82 39.52 8.25
N SER A 137 4.40 39.84 9.41
CA SER A 137 4.08 39.13 10.67
C SER A 137 2.74 39.57 11.29
N LYS A 138 2.26 40.79 11.03
CA LYS A 138 0.99 41.30 11.59
C LYS A 138 -0.24 40.77 10.84
N ASN A 139 -0.12 40.46 9.55
CA ASN A 139 -1.25 39.98 8.73
C ASN A 139 -1.54 38.47 8.85
N MET A 140 -0.82 37.72 9.69
CA MET A 140 -1.02 36.28 9.89
C MET A 140 -1.60 35.92 11.27
N ILE A 141 -1.87 36.91 12.13
CA ILE A 141 -2.35 36.70 13.52
C ILE A 141 -3.82 37.17 13.71
N CYS A 142 -4.41 37.92 12.76
CA CYS A 142 -5.83 38.29 12.77
C CYS A 142 -6.63 37.51 11.72
N GLY A 143 -6.92 36.24 12.02
CA GLY A 143 -7.85 35.38 11.26
C GLY A 143 -8.51 34.32 12.12
N LYS A 144 -8.54 34.52 13.45
CA LYS A 144 -9.37 33.75 14.38
C LYS A 144 -10.73 34.44 14.50
N VAL A 145 -11.76 33.60 14.45
CA VAL A 145 -13.14 33.72 14.93
C VAL A 145 -14.13 34.58 14.13
N GLY A 146 -15.03 33.83 13.48
CA GLY A 146 -16.41 34.17 13.17
C GLY A 146 -17.14 32.84 12.98
#